data_AF-A0A2S2NGM0-F1
#
_entry.id   AF-A0A2S2NGM0-F1
#
_cell.length_a   1.000
_cell.length_b   1.000
_cell.length_c   1.000
_cell.angle_alpha   90.00
_cell.angle_beta   90.00
_cell.angle_gamma   90.00
#
_symmetry.space_group_name_H-M   'P 1'
#
loop_
_entity.id
_entity.type
_entity.pdbx_description
1 polymer ?
#
loop_
_entity_poly.entity_id
_entity_poly.type
_entity_poly.pdbx_seq_one_letter_code
_entity_poly.pdbx_strand_id
1 'polypeptide(L)'
;MHISDWLPTLYEAAGGNTKDLGTIDGISMWESFINNKNSPRKQVLHNIDDITGYAAIRDANFKYIKGSTFLGYLDYWSGSLSPSSHHYNVDAVLNSTTASILSDINGDRLTS
;
A
#
# COMPACT_ATOMS: atom_id res chain seq x y z
N MET A 1 -0.41 4.08 -3.87
CA MET A 1 -1.88 3.89 -3.84
C MET A 1 -2.39 4.01 -2.41
N HIS A 2 -3.62 4.49 -2.25
CA HIS A 2 -4.38 4.65 -1.00
C HIS A 2 -5.84 4.20 -1.21
N ILE A 3 -6.59 3.91 -0.14
CA ILE A 3 -7.99 3.45 -0.27
C ILE A 3 -8.88 4.47 -1.01
N SER A 4 -8.61 5.76 -0.85
CA SER A 4 -9.34 6.83 -1.55
C SER A 4 -9.14 6.81 -3.07
N ASP A 5 -8.12 6.10 -3.59
CA ASP A 5 -7.88 5.97 -5.02
C ASP A 5 -8.89 5.04 -5.71
N TRP A 6 -9.60 4.19 -4.97
CA TRP A 6 -10.52 3.22 -5.58
C TRP A 6 -11.69 3.87 -6.32
N LEU A 7 -12.32 4.90 -5.74
CA LEU A 7 -13.44 5.59 -6.38
C LEU A 7 -13.08 6.12 -7.77
N PRO A 8 -12.06 6.99 -7.95
CA PRO A 8 -11.70 7.48 -9.28
C PRO A 8 -11.13 6.40 -10.19
N THR A 9 -10.43 5.38 -9.65
CA THR A 9 -9.87 4.30 -10.45
C THR A 9 -10.97 3.43 -11.07
N LEU A 10 -11.93 2.96 -10.27
CA LEU A 10 -13.03 2.13 -10.77
C LEU A 10 -13.98 2.91 -11.66
N TYR A 11 -14.15 4.20 -11.39
CA TYR A 11 -14.96 5.08 -12.24
C TYR A 11 -14.35 5.25 -13.63
N GLU A 12 -13.05 5.51 -13.72
CA GLU A 12 -12.33 5.58 -15.00
C GLU A 12 -12.32 4.23 -15.73
N ALA A 13 -12.10 3.13 -15.00
CA ALA A 13 -12.14 1.78 -15.56
C ALA A 13 -13.50 1.44 -16.20
N ALA A 14 -14.60 2.00 -15.67
CA ALA A 14 -15.95 1.85 -16.22
C ALA A 14 -16.27 2.80 -17.38
N GLY A 15 -15.29 3.61 -17.84
CA GLY A 15 -15.46 4.59 -18.91
C GLY A 15 -15.93 5.97 -18.43
N GLY A 16 -15.96 6.22 -17.12
CA GLY A 16 -16.29 7.51 -16.54
C GLY A 16 -15.15 8.53 -16.65
N ASN A 17 -15.49 9.82 -16.60
CA ASN A 17 -14.50 10.91 -16.60
C ASN A 17 -14.28 11.42 -15.18
N THR A 18 -13.09 11.21 -14.61
CA THR A 18 -12.77 11.58 -13.21
C THR A 18 -13.05 13.04 -12.85
N LYS A 19 -13.13 13.97 -13.83
CA LYS A 19 -13.56 15.36 -13.62
C LYS A 19 -14.99 15.49 -13.09
N ASP A 20 -15.84 14.50 -13.36
CA ASP A 20 -17.25 14.49 -12.94
C ASP A 20 -17.39 14.20 -11.44
N LEU A 21 -16.32 13.73 -10.77
CA LEU A 21 -16.28 13.46 -9.33
C LEU A 21 -16.04 14.73 -8.49
N GLY A 22 -15.75 15.87 -9.12
CA GLY A 22 -15.42 17.11 -8.43
C GLY A 22 -14.07 17.05 -7.70
N THR A 23 -13.97 17.76 -6.57
CA THR A 23 -12.75 17.79 -5.75
C THR A 23 -12.76 16.61 -4.77
N ILE A 24 -11.90 15.63 -5.03
CA ILE A 24 -11.69 14.45 -4.19
C ILE A 24 -10.20 14.25 -3.90
N ASP A 25 -9.89 13.57 -2.80
CA ASP A 25 -8.49 13.25 -2.43
C ASP A 25 -7.91 12.07 -3.21
N GLY A 26 -8.77 11.28 -3.85
CA GLY A 26 -8.39 10.11 -4.64
C GLY A 26 -7.77 10.49 -5.99
N ILE A 27 -6.81 9.69 -6.45
CA ILE A 27 -6.21 9.80 -7.78
C ILE A 27 -6.47 8.48 -8.50
N SER A 28 -6.91 8.52 -9.76
CA SER A 28 -7.08 7.30 -10.53
C SER A 28 -5.73 6.61 -10.78
N MET A 29 -5.69 5.31 -10.51
CA MET A 29 -4.54 4.44 -10.79
C MET A 29 -4.70 3.67 -12.12
N TRP A 30 -5.78 3.91 -12.86
CA TRP A 30 -6.14 3.10 -14.03
C TRP A 30 -5.01 3.02 -15.07
N GLU A 31 -4.46 4.18 -15.45
CA GLU A 31 -3.31 4.28 -16.35
C GLU A 31 -2.04 3.57 -15.84
N SER A 32 -1.83 3.55 -14.51
CA SER A 32 -0.72 2.81 -13.90
C SER A 32 -0.90 1.31 -14.01
N PHE A 33 -2.13 0.83 -13.83
CA PHE A 33 -2.46 -0.59 -13.92
C PHE A 33 -2.37 -1.13 -15.34
N ILE A 34 -2.95 -0.44 -16.32
CA ILE A 34 -3.00 -0.95 -17.69
C ILE A 34 -1.66 -0.83 -18.44
N ASN A 35 -0.81 0.13 -18.05
CA ASN A 35 0.47 0.38 -18.73
C ASN A 35 1.71 0.00 -17.91
N ASN A 36 1.54 -0.67 -16.75
CA ASN A 36 2.64 -0.98 -15.84
C ASN A 36 3.51 0.25 -15.50
N LYS A 37 2.87 1.40 -15.26
CA LYS A 37 3.55 2.66 -14.89
C LYS A 37 3.58 2.83 -13.37
N ASN A 38 4.56 3.59 -12.89
CA ASN A 38 4.60 4.02 -11.50
C ASN A 38 3.29 4.72 -11.10
N SER A 39 2.89 4.54 -9.83
CA SER A 39 1.72 5.23 -9.26
C SER A 39 1.90 6.75 -9.34
N PRO A 40 0.88 7.51 -9.80
CA PRO A 40 0.93 8.97 -9.80
C PRO A 40 0.90 9.56 -8.39
N ARG A 41 0.43 8.80 -7.39
CA ARG A 41 0.35 9.25 -6.01
C ARG A 41 1.74 9.39 -5.39
N LYS A 42 2.08 10.60 -4.94
CA LYS A 42 3.30 10.90 -4.18
C LYS A 42 3.04 11.00 -2.68
N GLN A 43 1.90 11.56 -2.29
CA GLN A 43 1.59 11.85 -0.90
C GLN A 43 0.36 11.09 -0.40
N VAL A 44 0.39 10.71 0.87
CA VAL A 44 -0.76 10.16 1.61
C VAL A 44 -0.81 10.85 2.97
N LEU A 45 -1.82 11.69 3.18
CA LEU A 45 -2.17 12.15 4.51
C LEU A 45 -2.95 11.02 5.20
N HIS A 46 -2.43 10.51 6.31
CA HIS A 46 -3.12 9.46 7.06
C HIS A 46 -4.23 10.04 7.94
N ASN A 47 -3.90 11.04 8.76
CA ASN A 47 -4.85 11.79 9.57
C ASN A 47 -4.16 13.03 10.18
N ILE A 48 -4.97 14.01 10.60
CA ILE A 48 -4.60 15.08 11.53
C ILE A 48 -5.69 15.10 12.60
N ASP A 49 -5.35 14.68 13.81
CA ASP A 49 -6.23 14.76 14.97
C ASP A 49 -5.70 15.83 15.91
N ASP A 50 -6.31 17.02 15.86
CA ASP A 50 -5.93 18.15 16.69
C ASP A 50 -6.37 18.00 18.15
N ILE A 51 -7.28 17.07 18.47
CA ILE A 51 -7.77 16.82 19.83
C ILE A 51 -6.72 16.02 20.61
N THR A 52 -6.20 14.96 20.00
CA THR A 52 -5.22 14.07 20.64
C THR A 52 -3.77 14.42 20.26
N GLY A 53 -3.58 15.27 19.25
CA GLY A 53 -2.28 15.73 18.78
C GLY A 53 -1.56 14.74 17.85
N TYR A 54 -2.23 13.69 17.39
CA TYR A 54 -1.66 12.69 16.46
C TYR A 54 -1.80 13.14 15.01
N ALA A 55 -0.71 13.03 14.24
CA ALA A 55 -0.77 13.23 12.81
C ALA A 55 0.25 12.34 12.09
N ALA A 56 -0.05 11.97 10.85
CA ALA A 56 0.93 11.27 10.01
C ALA A 56 0.73 11.58 8.53
N ILE A 57 1.85 11.73 7.82
CA ILE A 57 1.89 11.90 6.38
C ILE A 57 3.03 11.08 5.79
N ARG A 58 2.79 10.50 4.62
CA ARG A 58 3.81 9.90 3.78
C ARG A 58 4.03 10.77 2.56
N ASP A 59 5.29 11.06 2.25
CA ASP A 59 5.71 11.66 0.98
C ASP A 59 6.78 10.78 0.33
N ALA A 60 6.42 10.15 -0.78
CA ALA A 60 7.21 9.18 -1.51
C ALA A 60 7.79 8.08 -0.59
N ASN A 61 9.08 8.21 -0.26
CA ASN A 61 9.85 7.25 0.52
C ASN A 61 9.94 7.61 2.00
N PHE A 62 9.49 8.80 2.39
CA PHE A 62 9.55 9.29 3.76
C PHE A 62 8.18 9.27 4.41
N LYS A 63 8.16 8.96 5.69
CA LYS A 63 6.97 9.03 6.53
C LYS A 63 7.28 9.90 7.74
N TYR A 64 6.44 10.91 7.96
CA TYR A 64 6.45 11.73 9.16
C TYR A 64 5.30 11.31 10.07
N ILE A 65 5.57 11.21 11.36
CA ILE A 65 4.62 10.87 12.42
C ILE A 65 4.79 11.87 13.55
N LYS A 66 3.69 12.41 14.05
CA LYS A 66 3.60 13.31 15.19
C LYS A 66 2.74 12.68 16.27
N GLY A 67 3.19 12.80 17.52
CA GLY A 67 2.56 12.23 18.71
C GLY A 67 3.19 10.90 19.13
N SER A 68 2.86 10.45 20.34
CA SER A 68 3.39 9.23 20.96
C SER A 68 2.28 8.31 21.46
N THR A 69 2.39 7.02 21.21
CA THR A 69 1.37 6.04 21.64
C THR A 69 1.60 5.69 23.11
N PHE A 70 0.56 5.76 23.95
CA PHE A 70 0.61 5.43 25.38
C PHE A 70 1.79 6.14 26.08
N LEU A 71 1.85 7.48 26.01
CA LEU A 71 2.95 8.29 26.58
C LEU A 71 4.36 7.89 26.09
N GLY A 72 4.46 7.27 24.91
CA GLY A 72 5.71 6.83 24.31
C GLY A 72 6.14 5.42 24.68
N TYR A 73 5.42 4.75 25.58
CA TYR A 73 5.72 3.36 25.95
C TYR A 73 5.62 2.40 24.78
N LEU A 74 4.87 2.72 23.71
CA LEU A 74 4.71 1.87 22.53
C LEU A 74 5.36 2.45 21.27
N ASP A 75 6.20 3.49 21.41
CA ASP A 75 6.89 4.11 20.28
C ASP A 75 8.15 3.34 19.84
N TYR A 76 8.51 2.29 20.58
CA TYR A 76 9.64 1.44 20.24
C TYR A 76 9.31 0.52 19.06
N TRP A 77 10.34 0.17 18.31
CA TRP A 77 10.26 -0.87 17.31
C TRP A 77 9.99 -2.21 17.99
N SER A 78 8.78 -2.75 17.83
CA SER A 78 8.40 -4.05 18.40
C SER A 78 9.05 -5.25 17.70
N GLY A 79 9.96 -5.05 16.75
CA GLY A 79 10.50 -6.11 15.90
C GLY A 79 11.81 -6.74 16.40
N SER A 80 11.67 -7.90 17.01
CA SER A 80 12.36 -9.14 16.65
C SER A 80 11.43 -10.26 17.08
N LEU A 81 10.94 -11.06 16.13
CA LEU A 81 10.18 -12.24 16.49
C LEU A 81 11.12 -13.19 17.24
N SER A 82 10.63 -13.86 18.28
CA SER A 82 11.38 -14.90 18.97
C SER A 82 11.88 -15.94 17.95
N PRO A 83 13.07 -16.55 18.11
CA PRO A 83 13.52 -17.66 17.27
C PRO A 83 12.54 -18.85 17.21
N SER A 84 11.60 -18.92 18.15
CA SER A 84 10.51 -19.91 18.21
C SER A 84 9.22 -19.50 17.49
N SER A 85 9.20 -18.31 16.87
CA SER A 85 8.06 -17.87 16.06
C SER A 85 7.97 -18.70 14.78
N HIS A 86 6.74 -19.01 14.36
CA HIS A 86 6.52 -19.76 13.14
C HIS A 86 7.00 -18.91 11.95
N HIS A 87 8.13 -19.28 11.39
CA HIS A 87 8.65 -18.65 10.19
C HIS A 87 7.69 -18.90 9.05
N TYR A 88 7.39 -17.85 8.30
CA TYR A 88 6.63 -17.97 7.06
C TYR A 88 7.36 -18.93 6.13
N ASN A 89 6.68 -20.01 5.73
CA ASN A 89 7.26 -21.02 4.85
C ASN A 89 7.27 -20.50 3.41
N VAL A 90 8.34 -19.79 3.04
CA VAL A 90 8.55 -19.27 1.69
C VAL A 90 8.56 -20.39 0.65
N ASP A 91 9.07 -21.58 1.00
CA ASP A 91 9.10 -22.73 0.08
C ASP A 91 7.70 -23.22 -0.26
N ALA A 92 6.77 -23.22 0.71
CA ALA A 92 5.38 -23.61 0.46
C ALA A 92 4.68 -22.68 -0.54
N VAL A 93 5.09 -21.41 -0.59
CA VAL A 93 4.53 -20.39 -1.48
C VAL A 93 5.16 -20.48 -2.86
N LEU A 94 6.49 -20.56 -2.91
CA LEU A 94 7.24 -20.69 -4.16
C LEU A 94 6.94 -22.01 -4.89
N ASN A 95 6.65 -23.08 -4.15
CA ASN A 95 6.28 -24.38 -4.72
C ASN A 95 4.77 -24.58 -4.85
N SER A 96 3.96 -23.55 -4.61
CA SER A 96 2.51 -23.65 -4.77
C SER A 96 2.10 -23.76 -6.23
N THR A 97 0.94 -24.39 -6.49
CA THR A 97 0.34 -24.45 -7.84
C THR A 97 0.17 -23.05 -8.44
N THR A 98 -0.22 -22.07 -7.63
CA THR A 98 -0.37 -20.67 -8.04
C THR A 98 0.95 -20.08 -8.52
N ALA A 99 2.06 -20.30 -7.79
CA ALA A 99 3.38 -19.81 -8.18
C ALA A 99 3.89 -20.47 -9.47
N SER A 100 3.63 -21.78 -9.66
CA SER A 100 3.96 -22.48 -10.91
C SER A 100 3.23 -21.89 -12.11
N ILE A 101 1.91 -21.66 -11.98
CA ILE A 101 1.12 -21.07 -13.06
C ILE A 101 1.58 -19.65 -13.37
N LEU A 102 1.91 -18.85 -12.35
CA LEU A 102 2.47 -17.51 -12.51
C LEU A 102 3.81 -17.52 -13.26
N SER A 103 4.71 -18.46 -12.95
CA SER A 103 5.98 -18.58 -13.67
C SER A 103 5.81 -18.98 -15.13
N ASP A 104 4.82 -19.82 -15.43
CA ASP A 104 4.52 -20.23 -16.81
C ASP A 104 3.96 -19.07 -17.65
N ILE A 105 3.23 -18.14 -17.03
CA ILE A 105 2.67 -16.96 -17.69
C ILE A 105 3.73 -15.88 -17.92
N ASN A 106 4.63 -15.65 -16.95
CA ASN A 106 5.59 -14.54 -16.98
C ASN A 106 6.95 -14.90 -17.63
N GLY A 107 7.24 -16.18 -17.87
CA GLY A 107 8.50 -16.64 -18.44
C GLY A 107 9.69 -16.66 -17.47
N ASP A 108 9.50 -16.21 -16.23
CA ASP A 108 10.50 -16.22 -15.15
C ASP A 108 9.98 -16.94 -13.91
N ARG A 109 10.83 -17.76 -13.28
CA ARG A 109 10.51 -18.41 -12.01
C ARG A 109 10.59 -17.40 -10.88
N LEU A 110 9.61 -17.43 -9.98
CA LEU A 110 9.71 -16.77 -8.69
C LEU A 110 10.81 -17.47 -7.89
N THR A 111 11.94 -16.79 -7.66
CA THR A 111 13.05 -17.31 -6.85
C THR A 111 13.10 -16.59 -5.51
N SER A 112 13.66 -17.26 -4.50
CA SER A 112 14.01 -16.69 -3.20
C SER A 112 15.14 -15.66 -3.31
#